data_AF-A0A168ST01-F1
#
_entry.id   AF-A0A168ST01-F1
#
_cell.length_a   1.000
_cell.length_b   1.000
_cell.length_c   1.000
_cell.angle_alpha   90.00
_cell.angle_beta   90.00
_cell.angle_gamma   90.00
#
_symmetry.space_group_name_H-M   'P 1'
#
loop_
_entity.id
_entity.type
_entity.pdbx_description
1 polymer ?
#
loop_
_entity_poly.entity_id
_entity_poly.type
_entity_poly.pdbx_seq_one_letter_code
_entity_poly.pdbx_strand_id
1 'polypeptide(L)'
;MLQQISSGKIFDSDDIFLAPLNDYVFHAGKRFAEWFMQATDVEDSETHFGMDALDDHARTHKPTVYISPYELCHLHYMLEQHMDDMAPKKQGTLYDIMNDLGPSPFKPGVQLPKTTWCLKLSNRQDDLPQDSSAQLQQLVTDTKRLVVYIIKIQSGRHLQDIFDQPLEDPHEAQWVQLKQNEFLPQEDSSYHESLSQKRRFLKLGNTPLDINDLTFAQLKTITSRLVVHLGKFVDRITPDDNYQGLLNMIAEDITGKNTRRQTREREITKLKTTLGHLLTKKTYLSDQRQSYEDYLKVSMDVMAKKRGKKQRFVLPFSRQYFHMRNLAKQGMVPTFGSYKYTAKQLFDRGVILNLDGVDKKHYDRIPITLSMDEAGIINFEGRYANWSATSVHMDIQYEQLLQTQFEGVQMMTLLDGMVKVNVNLLIYMINKKFYSA
;
A
#
# COMPACT_ATOMS: atom_id res chain seq x y z
N MET A 1 -18.10 48.04 0.90
CA MET A 1 -18.56 47.79 -0.49
C MET A 1 -18.42 46.33 -0.90
N LEU A 2 -17.23 45.76 -1.06
CA LEU A 2 -17.08 44.34 -1.47
C LEU A 2 -17.83 43.33 -0.59
N GLN A 3 -17.82 43.51 0.74
CA GLN A 3 -18.59 42.67 1.67
C GLN A 3 -20.12 42.76 1.46
N GLN A 4 -20.62 43.93 1.05
CA GLN A 4 -22.05 44.12 0.76
C GLN A 4 -22.40 43.51 -0.60
N ILE A 5 -21.51 43.66 -1.58
CA ILE A 5 -21.62 43.02 -2.91
C ILE A 5 -21.61 41.50 -2.79
N SER A 6 -20.72 40.93 -1.96
CA SER A 6 -20.61 39.48 -1.77
C SER A 6 -21.76 38.88 -0.97
N SER A 7 -22.39 39.65 -0.06
CA SER A 7 -23.54 39.20 0.73
C SER A 7 -24.89 39.54 0.09
N GLY A 8 -24.91 40.33 -0.99
CA GLY A 8 -26.12 40.80 -1.65
C GLY A 8 -26.98 41.75 -0.80
N LYS A 9 -26.43 42.27 0.30
CA LYS A 9 -27.16 43.16 1.21
C LYS A 9 -27.13 44.60 0.69
N ILE A 10 -28.31 45.19 0.57
CA ILE A 10 -28.50 46.60 0.24
C ILE A 10 -28.20 47.49 1.45
N PHE A 11 -27.78 48.73 1.20
CA PHE A 11 -27.65 49.76 2.23
C PHE A 11 -29.04 50.13 2.77
N ASP A 12 -29.16 50.14 4.10
CA ASP A 12 -30.41 50.32 4.82
C ASP A 12 -30.84 51.80 4.88
N SER A 13 -32.03 52.05 5.42
CA SER A 13 -32.62 53.40 5.49
C SER A 13 -31.86 54.44 6.33
N ASP A 14 -30.89 54.00 7.15
CA ASP A 14 -29.98 54.88 7.90
C ASP A 14 -28.90 55.54 7.02
N ASP A 15 -28.61 54.99 5.84
CA ASP A 15 -27.59 55.47 4.90
C ASP A 15 -28.21 55.99 3.59
N ILE A 16 -29.15 56.93 3.70
CA ILE A 16 -29.93 57.49 2.57
C ILE A 16 -29.01 58.01 1.44
N PHE A 17 -27.85 58.58 1.77
CA PHE A 17 -26.88 59.10 0.80
C PHE A 17 -26.18 57.99 -0.01
N LEU A 18 -26.20 56.74 0.46
CA LEU A 18 -25.62 55.58 -0.22
C LEU A 18 -26.65 54.76 -1.00
N ALA A 19 -27.93 55.10 -0.91
CA ALA A 19 -29.02 54.44 -1.66
C ALA A 19 -28.78 54.36 -3.18
N PRO A 20 -28.18 55.35 -3.87
CA PRO A 20 -27.86 55.25 -5.31
C PRO A 20 -26.84 54.15 -5.65
N LEU A 21 -26.05 53.70 -4.67
CA LEU A 21 -25.09 52.60 -4.85
C LEU A 21 -25.76 51.23 -4.77
N ASN A 22 -27.02 51.12 -4.33
CA ASN A 22 -27.73 49.84 -4.23
C ASN A 22 -27.93 49.17 -5.59
N ASP A 23 -28.19 49.95 -6.65
CA ASP A 23 -28.28 49.41 -8.02
C ASP A 23 -26.93 48.84 -8.49
N TYR A 24 -25.84 49.51 -8.14
CA TYR A 24 -24.50 49.01 -8.41
C TYR A 24 -24.19 47.75 -7.60
N VAL A 25 -24.56 47.69 -6.31
CA VAL A 25 -24.39 46.51 -5.46
C VAL A 25 -25.16 45.32 -6.02
N PHE A 26 -26.38 45.52 -6.54
CA PHE A 26 -27.17 44.47 -7.16
C PHE A 26 -26.53 43.94 -8.46
N HIS A 27 -26.08 44.84 -9.34
CA HIS A 27 -25.40 44.47 -10.58
C HIS A 27 -24.03 43.80 -10.32
N ALA A 28 -23.24 44.34 -9.40
CA ALA A 28 -21.96 43.77 -9.02
C ALA A 28 -22.13 42.44 -8.29
N GLY A 29 -23.19 42.28 -7.49
CA GLY A 29 -23.51 41.05 -6.77
C GLY A 29 -23.80 39.89 -7.73
N LYS A 30 -24.52 40.13 -8.84
CA LYS A 30 -24.72 39.11 -9.89
C LYS A 30 -23.39 38.66 -10.51
N ARG A 31 -22.52 39.60 -10.86
CA ARG A 31 -21.17 39.28 -11.36
C ARG A 31 -20.32 38.53 -10.34
N PHE A 32 -20.47 38.86 -9.06
CA PHE A 32 -19.76 38.20 -7.97
C PHE A 32 -20.28 36.78 -7.73
N ALA A 33 -21.59 36.55 -7.88
CA ALA A 33 -22.19 35.22 -7.84
C ALA A 33 -21.77 34.35 -9.02
N GLU A 34 -21.73 34.89 -10.24
CA GLU A 34 -21.17 34.21 -11.41
C GLU A 34 -19.71 33.81 -11.19
N TRP A 35 -18.91 34.70 -10.59
CA TRP A 35 -17.54 34.40 -10.22
C TRP A 35 -17.42 33.30 -9.17
N PHE A 36 -18.28 33.30 -8.12
CA PHE A 36 -18.31 32.20 -7.15
C PHE A 36 -18.69 30.86 -7.78
N MET A 37 -19.67 30.85 -8.71
CA MET A 37 -20.04 29.63 -9.43
C MET A 37 -18.88 29.09 -10.27
N GLN A 38 -18.14 29.98 -10.94
CA GLN A 38 -16.91 29.59 -11.65
C GLN A 38 -15.82 29.10 -10.70
N ALA A 39 -15.70 29.69 -9.51
CA ALA A 39 -14.74 29.26 -8.50
C ALA A 39 -15.09 27.91 -7.87
N THR A 40 -16.37 27.52 -7.89
CA THR A 40 -16.81 26.17 -7.46
C THR A 40 -16.70 25.11 -8.55
N ASP A 41 -16.52 25.51 -9.81
CA ASP A 41 -16.31 24.60 -10.94
C ASP A 41 -14.86 24.11 -10.96
N VAL A 42 -14.54 23.21 -10.03
CA VAL A 42 -13.20 22.66 -9.82
C VAL A 42 -13.22 21.17 -10.13
N GLU A 43 -12.10 20.68 -10.67
CA GLU A 43 -11.89 19.26 -10.89
C GLU A 43 -12.00 18.45 -9.59
N ASP A 44 -12.46 17.21 -9.72
CA ASP A 44 -12.54 16.30 -8.58
C ASP A 44 -11.15 16.01 -7.99
N SER A 45 -11.10 15.82 -6.68
CA SER A 45 -9.87 15.67 -5.90
C SER A 45 -9.00 14.50 -6.38
N GLU A 46 -9.61 13.37 -6.71
CA GLU A 46 -8.91 12.20 -7.26
C GLU A 46 -8.24 12.52 -8.61
N THR A 47 -8.91 13.31 -9.45
CA THR A 47 -8.40 13.70 -10.77
C THR A 47 -7.30 14.75 -10.65
N HIS A 48 -7.47 15.74 -9.78
CA HIS A 48 -6.49 16.80 -9.54
C HIS A 48 -5.18 16.28 -8.94
N PHE A 49 -5.26 15.38 -7.94
CA PHE A 49 -4.08 14.79 -7.31
C PHE A 49 -3.57 13.53 -8.01
N GLY A 50 -4.30 13.04 -9.02
CA GLY A 50 -3.95 11.82 -9.75
C GLY A 50 -3.82 10.60 -8.83
N MET A 51 -4.61 10.55 -7.75
CA MET A 51 -4.57 9.47 -6.75
C MET A 51 -5.67 8.46 -7.05
N ASP A 52 -5.28 7.20 -7.21
CA ASP A 52 -6.17 6.04 -7.34
C ASP A 52 -6.19 5.22 -6.04
N ALA A 53 -7.25 4.44 -5.82
CA ALA A 53 -7.35 3.48 -4.71
C ALA A 53 -6.18 2.49 -4.69
N LEU A 54 -5.60 2.19 -5.87
CA LEU A 54 -4.45 1.30 -6.03
C LEU A 54 -3.09 1.98 -5.79
N ASP A 55 -3.03 3.33 -5.79
CA ASP A 55 -1.76 4.03 -5.62
C ASP A 55 -1.16 3.87 -4.23
N ASP A 56 -2.00 3.68 -3.21
CA ASP A 56 -1.53 3.41 -1.84
C ASP A 56 -0.85 2.04 -1.77
N HIS A 57 -1.38 1.04 -2.47
CA HIS A 57 -0.74 -0.28 -2.62
C HIS A 57 0.55 -0.22 -3.45
N ALA A 58 0.61 0.66 -4.45
CA ALA A 58 1.79 0.84 -5.30
C ALA A 58 2.94 1.61 -4.61
N ARG A 59 2.70 2.26 -3.46
CA ARG A 59 3.65 3.16 -2.82
C ARG A 59 4.76 2.40 -2.07
N THR A 60 6.03 2.73 -2.34
CA THR A 60 7.20 2.06 -1.70
C THR A 60 7.48 2.58 -0.30
N HIS A 61 7.29 3.87 -0.10
CA HIS A 61 7.44 4.50 1.20
C HIS A 61 6.09 4.54 1.87
N LYS A 62 5.93 3.69 2.87
CA LYS A 62 4.78 3.73 3.77
C LYS A 62 4.69 5.12 4.42
N PRO A 63 3.51 5.75 4.44
CA PRO A 63 3.36 7.07 5.02
C PRO A 63 3.78 7.05 6.49
N THR A 64 4.64 8.01 6.85
CA THR A 64 5.11 8.20 8.22
C THR A 64 4.34 9.34 8.87
N VAL A 65 3.68 9.06 9.98
CA VAL A 65 3.00 10.07 10.79
C VAL A 65 3.85 10.37 12.03
N TYR A 66 4.10 11.65 12.25
CA TYR A 66 4.72 12.14 13.48
C TYR A 66 3.62 12.56 14.44
N ILE A 67 3.46 11.83 15.55
CA ILE A 67 2.42 12.09 16.53
C ILE A 67 2.96 11.92 17.94
N SER A 68 2.52 12.76 18.87
CA SER A 68 2.85 12.59 20.28
C SER A 68 1.99 11.49 20.93
N PRO A 69 2.49 10.79 21.98
CA PRO A 69 1.70 9.83 22.75
C PRO A 69 0.43 10.43 23.31
N TYR A 70 0.49 11.72 23.69
CA TYR A 70 -0.66 12.47 24.16
C TYR A 70 -1.74 12.58 23.08
N GLU A 71 -1.38 13.05 21.88
CA GLU A 71 -2.31 13.17 20.74
C GLU A 71 -2.88 11.81 20.34
N LEU A 72 -2.06 10.75 20.33
CA LEU A 72 -2.51 9.40 19.98
C LEU A 72 -3.53 8.86 20.98
N CYS A 73 -3.25 8.96 22.27
CA CYS A 73 -4.16 8.47 23.31
C CYS A 73 -5.43 9.34 23.40
N HIS A 74 -5.30 10.65 23.17
CA HIS A 74 -6.44 11.56 23.09
C HIS A 74 -7.33 11.26 21.89
N LEU A 75 -6.75 11.03 20.71
CA LEU A 75 -7.48 10.61 19.51
C LEU A 75 -8.22 9.29 19.77
N HIS A 76 -7.56 8.30 20.39
CA HIS A 76 -8.19 7.03 20.74
C HIS A 76 -9.40 7.24 21.69
N TYR A 77 -9.26 8.10 22.70
CA TYR A 77 -10.36 8.46 23.59
C TYR A 77 -11.53 9.14 22.85
N MET A 78 -11.23 10.09 21.95
CA MET A 78 -12.26 10.78 21.16
C MET A 78 -13.02 9.83 20.25
N LEU A 79 -12.33 8.85 19.63
CA LEU A 79 -12.97 7.82 18.82
C LEU A 79 -13.90 6.95 19.67
N GLU A 80 -13.46 6.53 20.85
CA GLU A 80 -14.26 5.71 21.77
C GLU A 80 -15.55 6.44 22.21
N GLN A 81 -15.48 7.74 22.51
CA GLN A 81 -16.64 8.55 22.91
C GLN A 81 -17.66 8.75 21.78
N HIS A 82 -17.20 8.85 20.53
CA HIS A 82 -18.05 9.13 19.35
C HIS A 82 -18.25 7.90 18.45
N MET A 83 -18.02 6.70 18.99
CA MET A 83 -18.10 5.46 18.22
C MET A 83 -19.51 5.19 17.69
N ASP A 84 -20.54 5.52 18.49
CA ASP A 84 -21.94 5.33 18.11
C ASP A 84 -22.37 6.29 16.97
N ASP A 85 -21.74 7.47 16.85
CA ASP A 85 -22.00 8.43 15.76
C ASP A 85 -21.28 8.05 14.46
N MET A 86 -20.03 7.57 14.56
CA MET A 86 -19.22 7.21 13.39
C MET A 86 -19.60 5.86 12.79
N ALA A 87 -19.94 4.88 13.63
CA ALA A 87 -20.24 3.50 13.22
C ALA A 87 -21.54 2.99 13.88
N PRO A 88 -22.71 3.55 13.53
CA PRO A 88 -23.99 3.27 14.20
C PRO A 88 -24.44 1.81 14.09
N LYS A 89 -23.98 1.09 13.05
CA LYS A 89 -24.29 -0.33 12.83
C LYS A 89 -23.37 -1.28 13.61
N LYS A 90 -22.37 -0.77 14.34
CA LYS A 90 -21.35 -1.57 15.05
C LYS A 90 -20.71 -2.65 14.17
N GLN A 91 -20.49 -2.29 12.91
CA GLN A 91 -19.96 -3.16 11.86
C GLN A 91 -18.98 -2.34 11.01
N GLY A 92 -17.92 -2.99 10.53
CA GLY A 92 -16.92 -2.40 9.65
C GLY A 92 -15.54 -2.28 10.29
N THR A 93 -14.56 -1.94 9.47
CA THR A 93 -13.13 -1.99 9.81
C THR A 93 -12.76 -1.18 11.05
N LEU A 94 -13.38 -0.01 11.25
CA LEU A 94 -13.10 0.83 12.42
C LEU A 94 -13.53 0.16 13.73
N TYR A 95 -14.67 -0.53 13.73
CA TYR A 95 -15.19 -1.21 14.92
C TYR A 95 -14.30 -2.40 15.29
N ASP A 96 -13.84 -3.16 14.30
CA ASP A 96 -12.91 -4.28 14.50
C ASP A 96 -11.55 -3.80 15.06
N ILE A 97 -11.00 -2.71 14.49
CA ILE A 97 -9.75 -2.11 14.97
C ILE A 97 -9.87 -1.65 16.42
N MET A 98 -10.99 -1.04 16.79
CA MET A 98 -11.22 -0.53 18.14
C MET A 98 -11.42 -1.65 19.16
N ASN A 99 -12.10 -2.74 18.78
CA ASN A 99 -12.18 -3.94 19.62
C ASN A 99 -10.80 -4.57 19.86
N ASP A 100 -9.96 -4.62 18.83
CA ASP A 100 -8.59 -5.12 18.93
C ASP A 100 -7.68 -4.21 19.80
N LEU A 101 -7.86 -2.89 19.73
CA LEU A 101 -7.09 -1.91 20.51
C LEU A 101 -7.44 -1.91 22.00
N GLY A 102 -8.68 -2.25 22.34
CA GLY A 102 -9.19 -2.20 23.71
C GLY A 102 -9.44 -0.77 24.22
N PRO A 103 -9.68 -0.58 25.53
CA PRO A 103 -10.05 0.72 26.09
C PRO A 103 -8.88 1.71 26.09
N SER A 104 -9.18 3.00 25.88
CA SER A 104 -8.13 4.02 25.80
C SER A 104 -7.38 4.21 27.13
N PRO A 105 -6.03 4.29 27.11
CA PRO A 105 -5.23 4.59 28.31
C PRO A 105 -5.36 6.07 28.75
N PHE A 106 -6.02 6.92 27.97
CA PHE A 106 -6.18 8.33 28.29
C PHE A 106 -7.28 8.56 29.32
N LYS A 107 -6.98 9.36 30.34
CA LYS A 107 -7.97 9.94 31.27
C LYS A 107 -7.69 11.44 31.41
N PRO A 108 -8.72 12.29 31.52
CA PRO A 108 -8.52 13.72 31.74
C PRO A 108 -7.70 13.95 33.02
N GLY A 109 -6.50 14.50 32.88
CA GLY A 109 -5.54 14.75 33.98
C GLY A 109 -4.25 13.92 33.96
N VAL A 110 -4.11 12.94 33.06
CA VAL A 110 -2.87 12.15 32.93
C VAL A 110 -1.81 12.92 32.16
N GLN A 111 -0.62 13.10 32.76
CA GLN A 111 0.54 13.65 32.07
C GLN A 111 1.27 12.55 31.31
N LEU A 112 1.11 12.54 29.99
CA LEU A 112 1.87 11.68 29.07
C LEU A 112 3.13 12.42 28.57
N PRO A 113 4.21 11.68 28.26
CA PRO A 113 5.41 12.28 27.71
C PRO A 113 5.12 12.96 26.36
N LYS A 114 5.63 14.20 26.19
CA LYS A 114 5.51 15.00 24.95
C LYS A 114 6.49 14.56 23.84
N THR A 115 7.12 13.40 23.99
CA THR A 115 8.10 12.89 23.01
C THR A 115 7.38 12.52 21.72
N THR A 116 7.74 13.11 20.59
CA THR A 116 7.14 12.74 19.29
C THR A 116 7.56 11.34 18.87
N TRP A 117 6.58 10.49 18.54
CA TRP A 117 6.81 9.19 17.92
C TRP A 117 6.70 9.28 16.41
N CYS A 118 7.53 8.51 15.71
CA CYS A 118 7.46 8.32 14.27
C CYS A 118 6.80 6.96 14.00
N LEU A 119 5.59 6.98 13.44
CA LEU A 119 4.82 5.80 13.13
C LEU A 119 4.79 5.59 11.61
N LYS A 120 5.17 4.40 11.15
CA LYS A 120 5.00 3.98 9.75
C LYS A 120 3.66 3.28 9.63
N LEU A 121 2.75 3.82 8.82
CA LEU A 121 1.43 3.22 8.62
C LEU A 121 1.51 2.03 7.66
N SER A 122 0.83 0.95 8.00
CA SER A 122 0.64 -0.20 7.11
C SER A 122 -0.82 -0.59 7.12
N ASN A 123 -1.42 -0.70 5.94
CA ASN A 123 -2.76 -1.26 5.82
C ASN A 123 -2.73 -2.73 6.26
N ARG A 124 -3.65 -3.12 7.15
CA ARG A 124 -3.78 -4.49 7.67
C ARG A 124 -4.62 -5.37 6.73
N GLN A 125 -5.38 -4.76 5.83
CA GLN A 125 -6.19 -5.44 4.82
C GLN A 125 -5.43 -5.40 3.48
N ASP A 126 -4.53 -6.38 3.28
CA ASP A 126 -3.82 -6.62 2.01
C ASP A 126 -4.65 -7.48 1.03
N ASP A 127 -5.87 -7.86 1.40
CA ASP A 127 -6.75 -8.62 0.53
C ASP A 127 -7.58 -7.67 -0.33
N LEU A 128 -7.34 -7.69 -1.64
CA LEU A 128 -8.31 -7.22 -2.64
C LEU A 128 -9.65 -7.88 -2.30
N PRO A 129 -10.69 -7.11 -1.93
CA PRO A 129 -11.95 -7.73 -1.54
C PRO A 129 -12.52 -8.49 -2.75
N GLN A 130 -12.72 -9.81 -2.59
CA GLN A 130 -13.63 -10.54 -3.46
C GLN A 130 -15.05 -10.07 -3.11
N ASP A 131 -15.43 -8.96 -3.74
CA ASP A 131 -16.67 -8.26 -3.50
C ASP A 131 -17.88 -9.14 -3.87
N SER A 132 -18.64 -9.60 -2.87
CA SER A 132 -19.97 -10.18 -3.05
C SER A 132 -20.91 -9.23 -3.78
N SER A 133 -20.73 -7.92 -3.60
CA SER A 133 -21.39 -6.85 -4.35
C SER A 133 -21.01 -6.85 -5.83
N ALA A 134 -19.74 -7.07 -6.17
CA ALA A 134 -19.29 -7.17 -7.57
C ALA A 134 -19.87 -8.41 -8.26
N GLN A 135 -19.99 -9.53 -7.54
CA GLN A 135 -20.64 -10.74 -8.07
C GLN A 135 -22.13 -10.50 -8.37
N LEU A 136 -22.85 -9.77 -7.49
CA LEU A 136 -24.23 -9.36 -7.75
C LEU A 136 -24.34 -8.40 -8.94
N GLN A 137 -23.42 -7.44 -9.07
CA GLN A 137 -23.39 -6.50 -10.21
C GLN A 137 -23.10 -7.21 -11.54
N GLN A 138 -22.22 -8.21 -11.53
CA GLN A 138 -21.99 -9.08 -12.68
C GLN A 138 -23.26 -9.85 -13.05
N LEU A 139 -23.96 -10.42 -12.08
CA LEU A 139 -25.21 -11.14 -12.30
C LEU A 139 -26.31 -10.25 -12.90
N VAL A 140 -26.42 -8.99 -12.44
CA VAL A 140 -27.33 -8.00 -13.01
C VAL A 140 -26.97 -7.70 -14.47
N THR A 141 -25.69 -7.51 -14.76
CA THR A 141 -25.20 -7.22 -16.13
C THR A 141 -25.49 -8.39 -17.08
N ASP A 142 -25.22 -9.61 -16.63
CA ASP A 142 -25.47 -10.85 -17.38
C ASP A 142 -26.97 -11.05 -17.63
N THR A 143 -27.81 -10.77 -16.63
CA THR A 143 -29.28 -10.87 -16.77
C THR A 143 -29.84 -9.81 -17.72
N LYS A 144 -29.35 -8.56 -17.66
CA LYS A 144 -29.70 -7.51 -18.64
C LYS A 144 -29.38 -7.95 -20.07
N ARG A 145 -28.20 -8.55 -20.28
CA ARG A 145 -27.78 -9.06 -21.60
C ARG A 145 -28.73 -10.14 -22.12
N LEU A 146 -29.07 -11.10 -21.27
CA LEU A 146 -30.03 -12.16 -21.58
C LEU A 146 -31.41 -11.60 -21.95
N VAL A 147 -31.90 -10.62 -21.19
CA VAL A 147 -33.17 -9.94 -21.47
C VAL A 147 -33.13 -9.23 -22.82
N VAL A 148 -32.03 -8.57 -23.18
CA VAL A 148 -31.88 -7.94 -24.51
C VAL A 148 -31.96 -8.97 -25.63
N TYR A 149 -31.41 -10.18 -25.46
CA TYR A 149 -31.55 -11.25 -26.46
C TYR A 149 -32.98 -11.73 -26.63
N ILE A 150 -33.72 -11.84 -25.53
CA ILE A 150 -35.13 -12.23 -25.57
C ILE A 150 -35.97 -11.13 -26.23
N ILE A 151 -35.75 -9.86 -25.90
CA ILE A 151 -36.49 -8.72 -26.48
C ILE A 151 -36.26 -8.59 -27.99
N LYS A 152 -35.06 -8.94 -28.49
CA LYS A 152 -34.76 -8.94 -29.93
C LYS A 152 -35.59 -9.95 -30.73
N ILE A 153 -36.10 -11.00 -30.08
CA ILE A 153 -36.88 -12.09 -30.71
C ILE A 153 -38.37 -11.92 -30.41
N GLN A 154 -38.72 -11.68 -29.14
CA GLN A 154 -40.09 -11.52 -28.66
C GLN A 154 -40.30 -10.10 -28.16
N SER A 155 -41.33 -9.44 -28.68
CA SER A 155 -41.74 -8.10 -28.27
C SER A 155 -43.03 -8.17 -27.44
N GLY A 156 -43.06 -7.43 -26.33
CA GLY A 156 -44.21 -7.34 -25.43
C GLY A 156 -44.25 -5.98 -24.74
N ARG A 157 -45.37 -5.67 -24.08
CA ARG A 157 -45.55 -4.40 -23.36
C ARG A 157 -44.81 -4.39 -22.02
N HIS A 158 -44.84 -5.50 -21.30
CA HIS A 158 -44.08 -5.72 -20.09
C HIS A 158 -43.17 -6.94 -20.19
N LEU A 159 -42.12 -6.98 -19.35
CA LEU A 159 -41.16 -8.07 -19.38
C LEU A 159 -41.79 -9.40 -18.92
N GLN A 160 -42.78 -9.36 -18.01
CA GLN A 160 -43.57 -10.54 -17.61
C GLN A 160 -44.36 -11.11 -18.79
N ASP A 161 -45.05 -10.26 -19.57
CA ASP A 161 -45.78 -10.70 -20.77
C ASP A 161 -44.88 -11.41 -21.78
N ILE A 162 -43.64 -10.92 -21.94
CA ILE A 162 -42.63 -11.55 -22.81
C ILE A 162 -42.27 -12.93 -22.27
N PHE A 163 -42.13 -13.10 -20.95
CA PHE A 163 -41.86 -14.41 -20.35
C PHE A 163 -43.05 -15.38 -20.43
N ASP A 164 -44.28 -14.87 -20.41
CA ASP A 164 -45.49 -15.70 -20.43
C ASP A 164 -45.97 -16.07 -21.85
N GLN A 165 -45.48 -15.40 -22.89
CA GLN A 165 -45.79 -15.74 -24.29
C GLN A 165 -45.36 -17.18 -24.65
N PRO A 166 -46.21 -17.95 -25.38
CA PRO A 166 -45.88 -19.30 -25.81
C PRO A 166 -44.67 -19.30 -26.76
N LEU A 167 -43.92 -20.41 -26.72
CA LEU A 167 -42.79 -20.64 -27.62
C LEU A 167 -43.34 -21.13 -28.97
N GLU A 168 -42.89 -20.52 -30.06
CA GLU A 168 -43.20 -20.95 -31.43
C GLU A 168 -41.90 -21.29 -32.16
N ASP A 169 -41.92 -22.31 -33.02
CA ASP A 169 -40.78 -22.76 -33.85
C ASP A 169 -40.04 -21.64 -34.64
N PRO A 170 -40.69 -20.59 -35.19
CA PRO A 170 -39.97 -19.48 -35.83
C PRO A 170 -39.02 -18.72 -34.88
N HIS A 171 -39.29 -18.71 -33.57
CA HIS A 171 -38.42 -18.03 -32.60
C HIS A 171 -37.07 -18.76 -32.43
N GLU A 172 -37.05 -20.09 -32.58
CA GLU A 172 -35.80 -20.85 -32.52
C GLU A 172 -34.93 -20.61 -33.77
N ALA A 173 -35.55 -20.48 -34.95
CA ALA A 173 -34.83 -20.12 -36.17
C ALA A 173 -34.20 -18.72 -36.08
N GLN A 174 -34.94 -17.74 -35.56
CA GLN A 174 -34.43 -16.39 -35.31
C GLN A 174 -33.30 -16.38 -34.27
N TRP A 175 -33.39 -17.21 -33.23
CA TRP A 175 -32.31 -17.38 -32.26
C TRP A 175 -31.04 -17.94 -32.89
N VAL A 176 -31.15 -18.97 -33.74
CA VAL A 176 -29.99 -19.53 -34.46
C VAL A 176 -29.33 -18.50 -35.37
N GLN A 177 -30.11 -17.67 -36.07
CA GLN A 177 -29.58 -16.57 -36.88
C GLN A 177 -28.89 -15.51 -36.03
N LEU A 178 -29.45 -15.14 -34.88
CA LEU A 178 -28.82 -14.20 -33.95
C LEU A 178 -27.52 -14.75 -33.36
N LYS A 179 -27.47 -16.05 -33.01
CA LYS A 179 -26.24 -16.73 -32.57
C LYS A 179 -25.16 -16.65 -33.63
N GLN A 180 -25.51 -16.88 -34.89
CA GLN A 180 -24.55 -16.79 -35.98
C GLN A 180 -24.01 -15.35 -36.15
N ASN A 181 -24.88 -14.35 -36.10
CA ASN A 181 -24.47 -12.96 -36.28
C ASN A 181 -23.68 -12.38 -35.09
N GLU A 182 -23.92 -12.86 -33.86
CA GLU A 182 -23.24 -12.34 -32.66
C GLU A 182 -22.00 -13.15 -32.23
N PHE A 183 -21.94 -14.46 -32.51
CA PHE A 183 -20.90 -15.34 -31.99
C PHE A 183 -19.91 -15.86 -33.04
N LEU A 184 -20.18 -15.72 -34.35
CA LEU A 184 -19.14 -16.00 -35.36
C LEU A 184 -18.04 -14.92 -35.30
N PRO A 185 -16.76 -15.32 -35.36
CA PRO A 185 -15.67 -14.38 -35.56
C PRO A 185 -15.82 -13.74 -36.94
N GLN A 186 -16.04 -12.42 -37.00
CA GLN A 186 -15.71 -11.69 -38.22
C GLN A 186 -14.18 -11.68 -38.34
N GLU A 187 -13.70 -12.08 -39.51
CA GLU A 187 -12.27 -12.19 -39.82
C GLU A 187 -11.56 -10.84 -39.54
N ASP A 188 -10.38 -10.93 -38.89
CA ASP A 188 -9.32 -9.90 -38.83
C ASP A 188 -9.08 -9.06 -37.56
N SER A 189 -9.68 -9.33 -36.39
CA SER A 189 -9.22 -8.64 -35.16
C SER A 189 -9.29 -9.47 -33.88
N SER A 190 -8.13 -9.68 -33.24
CA SER A 190 -7.99 -10.30 -31.91
C SER A 190 -8.85 -9.62 -30.83
N TYR A 191 -9.18 -8.34 -31.02
CA TYR A 191 -10.10 -7.60 -30.17
C TYR A 191 -11.55 -8.09 -30.30
N HIS A 192 -12.01 -8.40 -31.52
CA HIS A 192 -13.36 -8.89 -31.77
C HIS A 192 -13.57 -10.31 -31.24
N GLU A 193 -12.54 -11.16 -31.27
CA GLU A 193 -12.57 -12.51 -30.70
C GLU A 193 -12.74 -12.50 -29.17
N SER A 194 -12.04 -11.59 -28.47
CA SER A 194 -12.21 -11.45 -27.02
C SER A 194 -13.59 -10.93 -26.62
N LEU A 195 -14.21 -10.12 -27.49
CA LEU A 195 -15.56 -9.58 -27.29
C LEU A 195 -16.63 -10.64 -27.55
N SER A 196 -16.48 -11.46 -28.59
CA SER A 196 -17.42 -12.56 -28.88
C SER A 196 -17.36 -13.62 -27.78
N GLN A 197 -16.18 -13.97 -27.28
CA GLN A 197 -16.01 -14.87 -26.13
C GLN A 197 -16.71 -14.34 -24.87
N LYS A 198 -16.55 -13.04 -24.54
CA LYS A 198 -17.25 -12.42 -23.40
C LYS A 198 -18.77 -12.42 -23.54
N ARG A 199 -19.29 -12.32 -24.78
CA ARG A 199 -20.73 -12.36 -25.06
C ARG A 199 -21.29 -13.78 -25.05
N ARG A 200 -20.47 -14.76 -25.42
CA ARG A 200 -20.82 -16.19 -25.50
C ARG A 200 -20.88 -16.86 -24.14
N PHE A 201 -19.95 -16.55 -23.24
CA PHE A 201 -19.91 -17.14 -21.91
C PHE A 201 -20.58 -16.25 -20.86
N LEU A 202 -21.45 -16.83 -20.03
CA LEU A 202 -22.00 -16.21 -18.81
C LEU A 202 -21.31 -16.82 -17.59
N LYS A 203 -20.92 -16.00 -16.62
CA LYS A 203 -20.29 -16.52 -15.39
C LYS A 203 -21.34 -16.65 -14.29
N LEU A 204 -22.11 -17.75 -14.31
CA LEU A 204 -22.96 -18.11 -13.18
C LEU A 204 -22.14 -18.91 -12.16
N GLY A 205 -21.48 -18.21 -11.24
CA GLY A 205 -20.65 -18.84 -10.20
C GLY A 205 -19.40 -19.51 -10.77
N ASN A 206 -19.12 -20.75 -10.36
CA ASN A 206 -17.90 -21.49 -10.74
C ASN A 206 -17.94 -22.15 -12.11
N THR A 207 -19.07 -22.13 -12.83
CA THR A 207 -19.21 -22.78 -14.14
C THR A 207 -19.59 -21.74 -15.21
N PRO A 208 -18.79 -21.58 -16.27
CA PRO A 208 -19.18 -20.75 -17.40
C PRO A 208 -20.29 -21.46 -18.20
N LEU A 209 -21.43 -20.78 -18.38
CA LEU A 209 -22.51 -21.26 -19.24
C LEU A 209 -22.28 -20.74 -20.67
N ASP A 210 -22.21 -21.64 -21.65
CA ASP A 210 -22.13 -21.27 -23.06
C ASP A 210 -23.54 -20.99 -23.62
N ILE A 211 -23.77 -19.75 -24.06
CA ILE A 211 -25.05 -19.32 -24.64
C ILE A 211 -25.28 -19.97 -26.02
N ASN A 212 -24.23 -20.41 -26.72
CA ASN A 212 -24.36 -21.01 -28.04
C ASN A 212 -25.11 -22.36 -28.01
N ASP A 213 -24.91 -23.11 -26.93
CA ASP A 213 -25.48 -24.46 -26.75
C ASP A 213 -26.93 -24.43 -26.25
N LEU A 214 -27.44 -23.26 -25.86
CA LEU A 214 -28.79 -23.10 -25.34
C LEU A 214 -29.82 -22.98 -26.47
N THR A 215 -30.95 -23.65 -26.28
CA THR A 215 -32.17 -23.39 -27.04
C THR A 215 -32.85 -22.11 -26.55
N PHE A 216 -33.72 -21.51 -27.36
CA PHE A 216 -34.43 -20.29 -26.96
C PHE A 216 -35.33 -20.53 -25.75
N ALA A 217 -35.96 -21.71 -25.66
CA ALA A 217 -36.74 -22.13 -24.50
C ALA A 217 -35.92 -22.19 -23.20
N GLN A 218 -34.71 -22.74 -23.27
CA GLN A 218 -33.78 -22.81 -22.14
C GLN A 218 -33.30 -21.42 -21.74
N LEU A 219 -32.96 -20.57 -22.71
CA LEU A 219 -32.57 -19.17 -22.49
C LEU A 219 -33.66 -18.41 -21.73
N LYS A 220 -34.91 -18.54 -22.16
CA LYS A 220 -36.08 -17.91 -21.56
C LYS A 220 -36.30 -18.36 -20.10
N THR A 221 -36.19 -19.66 -19.85
CA THR A 221 -36.34 -20.26 -18.51
C THR A 221 -35.22 -19.85 -17.56
N ILE A 222 -33.98 -19.80 -18.04
CA ILE A 222 -32.83 -19.36 -17.23
C ILE A 222 -32.97 -17.88 -16.88
N THR A 223 -33.34 -17.05 -17.86
CA THR A 223 -33.48 -15.61 -17.67
C THR A 223 -34.60 -15.27 -16.70
N SER A 224 -35.76 -15.93 -16.80
CA SER A 224 -36.87 -15.70 -15.87
C SER A 224 -36.49 -16.06 -14.43
N ARG A 225 -35.80 -17.19 -14.22
CA ARG A 225 -35.27 -17.58 -12.89
C ARG A 225 -34.26 -16.58 -12.34
N LEU A 226 -33.38 -16.05 -13.19
CA LEU A 226 -32.38 -15.05 -12.79
C LEU A 226 -33.02 -13.71 -12.41
N VAL A 227 -34.01 -13.25 -13.17
CA VAL A 227 -34.77 -12.02 -12.85
C VAL A 227 -35.48 -12.14 -11.51
N VAL A 228 -36.14 -13.28 -11.24
CA VAL A 228 -36.78 -13.56 -9.95
C VAL A 228 -35.75 -13.61 -8.81
N HIS A 229 -34.59 -14.22 -9.05
CA HIS A 229 -33.53 -14.27 -8.05
C HIS A 229 -32.98 -12.87 -7.73
N LEU A 230 -32.73 -12.05 -8.75
CA LEU A 230 -32.24 -10.68 -8.58
C LEU A 230 -33.25 -9.79 -7.86
N GLY A 231 -34.55 -9.99 -8.09
CA GLY A 231 -35.60 -9.24 -7.39
C GLY A 231 -35.65 -9.46 -5.88
N LYS A 232 -34.99 -10.51 -5.35
CA LYS A 232 -34.85 -10.73 -3.91
C LYS A 232 -33.74 -9.91 -3.26
N PHE A 233 -32.75 -9.48 -4.04
CA PHE A 233 -31.54 -8.80 -3.55
C PHE A 233 -31.43 -7.35 -4.02
N VAL A 234 -32.17 -6.97 -5.06
CA VAL A 234 -32.12 -5.65 -5.68
C VAL A 234 -33.49 -5.00 -5.57
N ASP A 235 -33.63 -4.04 -4.65
CA ASP A 235 -34.89 -3.32 -4.39
C ASP A 235 -35.45 -2.58 -5.62
N ARG A 236 -34.62 -2.33 -6.64
CA ARG A 236 -35.03 -1.71 -7.92
C ARG A 236 -35.73 -2.67 -8.89
N ILE A 237 -35.68 -3.99 -8.65
CA ILE A 237 -36.27 -5.01 -9.52
C ILE A 237 -37.41 -5.67 -8.75
N THR A 238 -38.56 -5.01 -8.68
CA THR A 238 -39.73 -5.56 -7.98
C THR A 238 -40.62 -6.37 -8.93
N PRO A 239 -41.20 -7.48 -8.45
CA PRO A 239 -42.21 -8.22 -9.20
C PRO A 239 -43.51 -7.42 -9.38
N ASP A 240 -43.79 -6.47 -8.47
CA ASP A 240 -44.98 -5.61 -8.47
C ASP A 240 -45.01 -4.60 -9.62
N ASP A 241 -43.84 -4.22 -10.17
CA ASP A 241 -43.70 -3.27 -11.28
C ASP A 241 -43.52 -4.00 -12.64
N ASN A 242 -43.91 -5.26 -12.73
CA ASN A 242 -43.73 -6.12 -13.91
C ASN A 242 -42.27 -6.13 -14.45
N TYR A 243 -41.29 -5.94 -13.55
CA TYR A 243 -39.86 -5.79 -13.85
C TYR A 243 -39.49 -4.58 -14.73
N GLN A 244 -40.29 -3.51 -14.75
CA GLN A 244 -40.01 -2.28 -15.50
C GLN A 244 -38.69 -1.61 -15.06
N GLY A 245 -38.33 -1.71 -13.78
CA GLY A 245 -37.03 -1.24 -13.27
C GLY A 245 -35.82 -1.84 -14.00
N LEU A 246 -35.89 -3.10 -14.43
CA LEU A 246 -34.82 -3.74 -15.21
C LEU A 246 -34.72 -3.14 -16.62
N LEU A 247 -35.85 -2.85 -17.26
CA LEU A 247 -35.91 -2.21 -18.57
C LEU A 247 -35.38 -0.77 -18.52
N ASN A 248 -35.74 -0.01 -17.48
CA ASN A 248 -35.23 1.34 -17.26
C ASN A 248 -33.70 1.32 -17.11
N MET A 249 -33.15 0.37 -16.36
CA MET A 249 -31.70 0.20 -16.26
C MET A 249 -31.04 -0.16 -17.60
N ILE A 250 -31.69 -0.95 -18.46
CA ILE A 250 -31.19 -1.22 -19.82
C ILE A 250 -31.21 0.05 -20.67
N ALA A 251 -32.27 0.87 -20.57
CA ALA A 251 -32.38 2.14 -21.28
C ALA A 251 -31.31 3.15 -20.82
N GLU A 252 -31.06 3.25 -19.51
CA GLU A 252 -29.95 4.03 -18.94
C GLU A 252 -28.58 3.55 -19.45
N ASP A 253 -28.40 2.22 -19.58
CA ASP A 253 -27.16 1.65 -20.10
C ASP A 253 -26.95 1.98 -21.59
N ILE A 254 -28.02 2.03 -22.38
CA ILE A 254 -27.97 2.40 -23.81
C ILE A 254 -27.66 3.89 -23.97
N THR A 255 -28.37 4.74 -23.23
CA THR A 255 -28.22 6.20 -23.30
C THR A 255 -26.88 6.67 -22.72
N GLY A 256 -26.43 6.06 -21.63
CA GLY A 256 -25.14 6.34 -20.98
C GLY A 256 -23.93 5.68 -21.64
N LYS A 257 -24.12 4.90 -22.71
CA LYS A 257 -23.06 4.09 -23.34
C LYS A 257 -21.85 4.93 -23.79
N ASN A 258 -22.07 6.12 -24.32
CA ASN A 258 -20.99 6.98 -24.80
C ASN A 258 -20.16 7.54 -23.63
N THR A 259 -20.82 8.06 -22.60
CA THR A 259 -20.17 8.57 -21.38
C THR A 259 -19.34 7.49 -20.70
N ARG A 260 -19.88 6.27 -20.58
CA ARG A 260 -19.15 5.12 -19.99
C ARG A 260 -17.97 4.63 -20.83
N ARG A 261 -18.03 4.80 -22.15
CA ARG A 261 -16.87 4.52 -23.02
C ARG A 261 -15.76 5.52 -22.77
N GLN A 262 -16.10 6.80 -22.67
CA GLN A 262 -15.13 7.86 -22.37
C GLN A 262 -14.50 7.69 -20.99
N THR A 263 -15.28 7.37 -19.94
CA THR A 263 -14.70 7.09 -18.61
C THR A 263 -13.78 5.88 -18.64
N ARG A 264 -14.19 4.78 -19.30
CA ARG A 264 -13.34 3.59 -19.45
C ARG A 264 -12.05 3.87 -20.22
N GLU A 265 -12.09 4.66 -21.28
CA GLU A 265 -10.88 5.05 -22.02
C GLU A 265 -9.93 5.88 -21.13
N ARG A 266 -10.47 6.80 -20.33
CA ARG A 266 -9.70 7.56 -19.33
C ARG A 266 -9.11 6.65 -18.26
N GLU A 267 -9.86 5.68 -17.75
CA GLU A 267 -9.37 4.70 -16.76
C GLU A 267 -8.29 3.79 -17.36
N ILE A 268 -8.48 3.26 -18.58
CA ILE A 268 -7.49 2.42 -19.25
C ILE A 268 -6.20 3.19 -19.50
N THR A 269 -6.30 4.45 -19.93
CA THR A 269 -5.11 5.29 -20.14
C THR A 269 -4.39 5.58 -18.83
N LYS A 270 -5.11 5.90 -17.75
CA LYS A 270 -4.55 6.02 -16.39
C LYS A 270 -3.85 4.72 -15.95
N LEU A 271 -4.51 3.56 -16.08
CA LEU A 271 -3.95 2.25 -15.69
C LEU A 271 -2.71 1.86 -16.50
N LYS A 272 -2.66 2.22 -17.79
CA LYS A 272 -1.45 2.01 -18.61
C LYS A 272 -0.28 2.86 -18.11
N THR A 273 -0.54 4.11 -17.73
CA THR A 273 0.46 5.02 -17.16
C THR A 273 0.97 4.48 -15.82
N THR A 274 0.08 4.08 -14.91
CA THR A 274 0.46 3.49 -13.61
C THR A 274 1.25 2.19 -13.79
N LEU A 275 0.88 1.32 -14.73
CA LEU A 275 1.64 0.12 -15.07
C LEU A 275 3.05 0.46 -15.59
N GLY A 276 3.20 1.50 -16.41
CA GLY A 276 4.50 2.01 -16.83
C GLY A 276 5.36 2.49 -15.66
N HIS A 277 4.78 3.22 -14.72
CA HIS A 277 5.46 3.65 -13.48
C HIS A 277 5.85 2.45 -12.60
N LEU A 278 5.00 1.42 -12.50
CA LEU A 278 5.31 0.21 -11.75
C LEU A 278 6.45 -0.59 -12.38
N LEU A 279 6.51 -0.68 -13.71
CA LEU A 279 7.59 -1.37 -14.41
C LEU A 279 8.93 -0.66 -14.24
N THR A 280 8.96 0.67 -14.44
CA THR A 280 10.17 1.48 -14.21
C THR A 280 10.65 1.40 -12.76
N LYS A 281 9.71 1.33 -11.81
CA LYS A 281 10.01 1.12 -10.40
C LYS A 281 10.55 -0.29 -10.11
N LYS A 282 9.98 -1.31 -10.73
CA LYS A 282 10.47 -2.69 -10.64
C LYS A 282 11.91 -2.79 -11.15
N THR A 283 12.22 -2.18 -12.29
CA THR A 283 13.58 -2.16 -12.84
C THR A 283 14.52 -1.42 -11.90
N TYR A 284 14.13 -0.24 -11.39
CA TYR A 284 14.94 0.51 -10.42
C TYR A 284 15.28 -0.30 -9.16
N LEU A 285 14.29 -0.94 -8.54
CA LEU A 285 14.52 -1.77 -7.34
C LEU A 285 15.36 -3.01 -7.65
N SER A 286 15.20 -3.60 -8.85
CA SER A 286 16.03 -4.72 -9.31
C SER A 286 17.48 -4.29 -9.51
N ASP A 287 17.72 -3.13 -10.11
CA ASP A 287 19.06 -2.57 -10.33
C ASP A 287 19.72 -2.21 -8.99
N GLN A 288 18.95 -1.66 -8.06
CA GLN A 288 19.41 -1.37 -6.71
C GLN A 288 19.82 -2.67 -5.99
N ARG A 289 19.01 -3.73 -6.09
CA ARG A 289 19.33 -5.05 -5.54
C ARG A 289 20.62 -5.61 -6.16
N GLN A 290 20.76 -5.53 -7.48
CA GLN A 290 21.95 -6.00 -8.18
C GLN A 290 23.20 -5.21 -7.76
N SER A 291 23.10 -3.89 -7.63
CA SER A 291 24.21 -3.06 -7.14
C SER A 291 24.64 -3.45 -5.71
N TYR A 292 23.70 -3.78 -4.83
CA TYR A 292 24.02 -4.30 -3.49
C TYR A 292 24.70 -5.67 -3.55
N GLU A 293 24.18 -6.60 -4.36
CA GLU A 293 24.80 -7.91 -4.56
C GLU A 293 26.22 -7.78 -5.13
N ASP A 294 26.45 -6.87 -6.08
CA ASP A 294 27.76 -6.63 -6.68
C ASP A 294 28.73 -5.99 -5.68
N TYR A 295 28.29 -5.01 -4.88
CA TYR A 295 29.11 -4.46 -3.80
C TYR A 295 29.50 -5.52 -2.77
N LEU A 296 28.56 -6.39 -2.41
CA LEU A 296 28.78 -7.49 -1.47
C LEU A 296 29.79 -8.49 -2.04
N LYS A 297 29.65 -8.90 -3.32
CA LYS A 297 30.62 -9.77 -4.01
C LYS A 297 32.01 -9.15 -4.07
N VAL A 298 32.13 -7.87 -4.45
CA VAL A 298 33.43 -7.17 -4.47
C VAL A 298 34.07 -7.14 -3.09
N SER A 299 33.28 -6.87 -2.05
CA SER A 299 33.74 -6.92 -0.66
C SER A 299 34.24 -8.33 -0.30
N MET A 300 33.46 -9.38 -0.60
CA MET A 300 33.85 -10.78 -0.35
C MET A 300 35.11 -11.20 -1.13
N ASP A 301 35.27 -10.76 -2.37
CA ASP A 301 36.47 -11.03 -3.18
C ASP A 301 37.73 -10.38 -2.59
N VAL A 302 37.60 -9.15 -2.06
CA VAL A 302 38.67 -8.48 -1.32
C VAL A 302 39.01 -9.26 -0.04
N MET A 303 38.00 -9.81 0.65
CA MET A 303 38.23 -10.68 1.81
C MET A 303 39.00 -11.95 1.40
N ALA A 304 38.54 -12.68 0.38
CA ALA A 304 39.15 -13.93 -0.07
C ALA A 304 40.62 -13.76 -0.51
N LYS A 305 40.94 -12.66 -1.22
CA LYS A 305 42.31 -12.35 -1.70
C LYS A 305 43.31 -12.00 -0.59
N LYS A 306 42.86 -11.66 0.63
CA LYS A 306 43.75 -11.40 1.78
C LYS A 306 44.17 -12.65 2.55
N ARG A 307 43.59 -13.82 2.24
CA ARG A 307 43.98 -15.11 2.83
C ARG A 307 45.45 -15.40 2.48
N GLY A 308 46.35 -15.23 3.46
CA GLY A 308 47.77 -15.58 3.33
C GLY A 308 48.79 -14.43 3.18
N LYS A 309 48.39 -13.14 3.17
CA LYS A 309 49.39 -12.04 3.26
C LYS A 309 49.87 -11.87 4.70
N LYS A 310 51.20 -11.93 4.92
CA LYS A 310 51.85 -11.79 6.23
C LYS A 310 51.29 -10.55 6.97
N GLN A 311 50.81 -10.75 8.20
CA GLN A 311 50.27 -9.68 9.03
C GLN A 311 51.30 -8.54 9.15
N ARG A 312 50.84 -7.29 9.00
CA ARG A 312 51.71 -6.09 9.03
C ARG A 312 52.58 -6.10 10.30
N PHE A 313 53.83 -5.66 10.17
CA PHE A 313 54.83 -5.65 11.24
C PHE A 313 54.28 -5.01 12.51
N VAL A 314 54.11 -5.80 13.57
CA VAL A 314 53.65 -5.30 14.87
C VAL A 314 54.87 -4.84 15.65
N LEU A 315 54.86 -3.59 16.10
CA LEU A 315 55.95 -3.03 16.91
C LEU A 315 56.19 -3.89 18.16
N PRO A 316 57.45 -4.24 18.49
CA PRO A 316 57.76 -4.98 19.71
C PRO A 316 57.29 -4.18 20.93
N PHE A 317 56.82 -4.90 21.96
CA PHE A 317 56.26 -4.36 23.21
C PHE A 317 54.88 -3.69 23.15
N SER A 318 54.19 -3.71 22.01
CA SER A 318 52.77 -3.31 21.94
C SER A 318 51.84 -4.38 22.56
N ARG A 319 50.69 -3.97 23.12
CA ARG A 319 49.64 -4.91 23.57
C ARG A 319 49.20 -5.88 22.48
N GLN A 320 49.22 -5.42 21.22
CA GLN A 320 48.94 -6.24 20.04
C GLN A 320 50.01 -7.34 19.82
N TYR A 321 51.28 -7.04 20.12
CA TYR A 321 52.39 -8.00 20.01
C TYR A 321 52.25 -9.14 21.02
N PHE A 322 51.91 -8.82 22.27
CA PHE A 322 51.65 -9.83 23.32
C PHE A 322 50.40 -10.66 23.03
N HIS A 323 49.35 -10.06 22.46
CA HIS A 323 48.13 -10.79 22.05
C HIS A 323 48.40 -11.77 20.91
N MET A 324 49.08 -11.34 19.84
CA MET A 324 49.47 -12.23 18.74
C MET A 324 50.41 -13.36 19.21
N ARG A 325 51.34 -13.07 20.13
CA ARG A 325 52.24 -14.08 20.70
C ARG A 325 51.50 -15.09 21.59
N ASN A 326 50.48 -14.67 22.33
CA ASN A 326 49.65 -15.56 23.12
C ASN A 326 48.71 -16.41 22.26
N LEU A 327 48.11 -15.83 21.20
CA LEU A 327 47.32 -16.58 20.22
C LEU A 327 48.17 -17.60 19.46
N ALA A 328 49.41 -17.25 19.07
CA ALA A 328 50.37 -18.17 18.46
C ALA A 328 50.80 -19.30 19.40
N LYS A 329 50.91 -19.04 20.71
CA LYS A 329 51.17 -20.07 21.73
C LYS A 329 49.96 -20.99 21.97
N GLN A 330 48.74 -20.51 21.73
CA GLN A 330 47.49 -21.25 21.91
C GLN A 330 47.00 -21.95 20.63
N GLY A 331 47.71 -21.79 19.50
CA GLY A 331 47.34 -22.43 18.22
C GLY A 331 46.12 -21.82 17.52
N MET A 332 45.47 -20.82 18.12
CA MET A 332 44.26 -20.17 17.60
C MET A 332 44.62 -18.84 16.92
N VAL A 333 45.35 -18.91 15.80
CA VAL A 333 45.66 -17.69 15.02
C VAL A 333 44.56 -17.51 13.96
N PRO A 334 43.63 -16.55 14.13
CA PRO A 334 42.58 -16.29 13.14
C PRO A 334 43.18 -15.95 11.78
N THR A 335 42.59 -16.52 10.72
CA THR A 335 43.17 -16.51 9.37
C THR A 335 43.26 -15.10 8.76
N PHE A 336 42.35 -14.19 9.14
CA PHE A 336 42.34 -12.79 8.69
C PHE A 336 42.84 -11.78 9.74
N GLY A 337 43.19 -12.26 10.94
CA GLY A 337 43.82 -11.49 12.02
C GLY A 337 42.91 -11.20 13.22
N SER A 338 43.55 -10.79 14.33
CA SER A 338 42.89 -10.42 15.59
C SER A 338 43.44 -9.09 16.07
N TYR A 339 42.58 -8.10 16.32
CA TYR A 339 42.96 -6.79 16.82
C TYR A 339 42.37 -6.54 18.19
N LYS A 340 43.23 -6.18 19.15
CA LYS A 340 42.81 -5.89 20.52
C LYS A 340 42.79 -4.39 20.78
N TYR A 341 41.63 -3.86 21.14
CA TYR A 341 41.41 -2.47 21.54
C TYR A 341 40.93 -2.38 22.99
N THR A 342 41.07 -1.20 23.58
CA THR A 342 40.38 -0.88 24.84
C THR A 342 39.04 -0.21 24.54
N ALA A 343 38.04 -0.38 25.41
CA ALA A 343 36.76 0.31 25.25
C ALA A 343 36.94 1.83 25.19
N LYS A 344 37.91 2.39 25.91
CA LYS A 344 38.25 3.82 25.83
C LYS A 344 38.68 4.24 24.43
N GLN A 345 39.56 3.47 23.78
CA GLN A 345 40.01 3.76 22.41
C GLN A 345 38.88 3.67 21.38
N LEU A 346 37.91 2.77 21.60
CA LEU A 346 36.74 2.65 20.72
C LEU A 346 35.73 3.77 20.98
N PHE A 347 35.62 4.23 22.23
CA PHE A 347 34.81 5.39 22.62
C PHE A 347 35.38 6.71 22.08
N ASP A 348 36.70 6.93 22.21
CA ASP A 348 37.39 8.13 21.69
C ASP A 348 37.29 8.23 20.16
N ARG A 349 37.17 7.08 19.47
CA ARG A 349 36.93 7.01 18.02
C ARG A 349 35.46 7.11 17.62
N GLY A 350 34.54 7.25 18.59
CA GLY A 350 33.11 7.31 18.37
C GLY A 350 32.47 5.99 17.92
N VAL A 351 33.22 4.88 17.93
CA VAL A 351 32.69 3.56 17.57
C VAL A 351 31.76 3.09 18.68
N ILE A 352 32.20 3.08 19.94
CA ILE A 352 31.32 2.79 21.08
C ILE A 352 30.68 4.09 21.57
N LEU A 353 29.36 4.11 21.69
CA LEU A 353 28.59 5.25 22.21
C LEU A 353 28.33 5.10 23.70
N ASN A 354 27.94 3.89 24.15
CA ASN A 354 27.71 3.62 25.56
C ASN A 354 27.93 2.15 25.90
N LEU A 355 28.37 1.89 27.12
CA LEU A 355 28.42 0.56 27.72
C LEU A 355 27.39 0.53 28.84
N ASP A 356 26.44 -0.40 28.78
CA ASP A 356 25.41 -0.50 29.81
C ASP A 356 26.02 -1.01 31.12
N GLY A 357 25.67 -0.36 32.24
CA GLY A 357 26.18 -0.71 33.58
C GLY A 357 27.66 -0.41 33.87
N VAL A 358 28.38 0.33 33.01
CA VAL A 358 29.81 0.67 33.24
C VAL A 358 30.06 2.18 33.18
N ASP A 359 30.66 2.73 34.24
CA ASP A 359 31.10 4.12 34.24
C ASP A 359 32.24 4.39 33.23
N LYS A 360 32.20 5.56 32.59
CA LYS A 360 33.19 6.02 31.60
C LYS A 360 34.65 5.96 32.10
N LYS A 361 34.86 6.04 33.42
CA LYS A 361 36.19 5.93 34.06
C LYS A 361 36.80 4.53 33.98
N HIS A 362 35.98 3.49 33.79
CA HIS A 362 36.42 2.09 33.75
C HIS A 362 36.68 1.56 32.33
N TYR A 363 36.43 2.38 31.30
CA TYR A 363 36.60 1.99 29.89
C TYR A 363 38.06 1.65 29.54
N ASP A 364 39.03 2.15 30.31
CA ASP A 364 40.46 1.84 30.13
C ASP A 364 40.80 0.39 30.46
N ARG A 365 39.98 -0.27 31.29
CA ARG A 365 40.24 -1.62 31.82
C ARG A 365 39.54 -2.73 31.03
N ILE A 366 38.71 -2.38 30.05
CA ILE A 366 37.91 -3.33 29.25
C ILE A 366 38.61 -3.58 27.92
N PRO A 367 39.27 -4.74 27.72
CA PRO A 367 39.75 -5.15 26.42
C PRO A 367 38.59 -5.69 25.57
N ILE A 368 38.49 -5.19 24.33
CA ILE A 368 37.62 -5.69 23.28
C ILE A 368 38.51 -6.18 22.14
N THR A 369 38.36 -7.45 21.80
CA THR A 369 39.07 -8.12 20.72
C THR A 369 38.12 -8.27 19.53
N LEU A 370 38.56 -7.85 18.36
CA LEU A 370 37.90 -8.14 17.09
C LEU A 370 38.74 -9.17 16.34
N SER A 371 38.19 -10.34 16.06
CA SER A 371 38.81 -11.39 15.25
C SER A 371 37.96 -11.74 14.05
N MET A 372 38.59 -12.28 13.01
CA MET A 372 37.93 -12.70 11.79
C MET A 372 38.54 -14.03 11.36
N ASP A 373 37.75 -15.10 11.50
CA ASP A 373 38.16 -16.48 11.16
C ASP A 373 37.73 -16.87 9.74
N GLU A 374 36.53 -16.45 9.33
CA GLU A 374 35.97 -16.65 8.00
C GLU A 374 35.71 -15.31 7.30
N ALA A 375 35.72 -15.34 5.96
CA ALA A 375 35.36 -14.17 5.16
C ALA A 375 33.89 -13.80 5.43
N GLY A 376 33.66 -12.62 5.99
CA GLY A 376 32.33 -12.08 6.25
C GLY A 376 31.80 -12.32 7.66
N ILE A 377 32.48 -13.09 8.51
CA ILE A 377 32.06 -13.31 9.91
C ILE A 377 33.08 -12.65 10.85
N ILE A 378 32.60 -11.72 11.67
CA ILE A 378 33.42 -10.96 12.61
C ILE A 378 33.07 -11.38 14.03
N ASN A 379 34.08 -11.87 14.73
CA ASN A 379 33.96 -12.37 16.08
C ASN A 379 34.36 -11.23 17.04
N PHE A 380 33.41 -10.78 17.85
CA PHE A 380 33.62 -9.78 18.90
C PHE A 380 33.77 -10.50 20.24
N GLU A 381 34.93 -10.35 20.88
CA GLU A 381 35.16 -10.84 22.24
C GLU A 381 35.40 -9.66 23.18
N GLY A 382 34.65 -9.56 24.26
CA GLY A 382 34.91 -8.61 25.33
C GLY A 382 35.08 -9.31 26.67
N ARG A 383 36.00 -8.82 27.50
CA ARG A 383 36.21 -9.34 28.86
C ARG A 383 36.01 -8.24 29.89
N TYR A 384 35.06 -8.44 30.80
CA TYR A 384 34.87 -7.56 31.94
C TYR A 384 34.40 -8.35 33.17
N ALA A 385 34.93 -8.00 34.34
CA ALA A 385 34.70 -8.74 35.58
C ALA A 385 33.25 -8.71 36.08
N ASN A 386 32.47 -7.69 35.68
CA ASN A 386 31.07 -7.53 36.10
C ASN A 386 30.06 -8.01 35.04
N TRP A 387 30.51 -8.63 33.95
CA TRP A 387 29.61 -9.26 32.98
C TRP A 387 29.28 -10.69 33.40
N SER A 388 28.09 -11.16 33.02
CA SER A 388 27.57 -12.49 33.38
C SER A 388 28.50 -13.65 32.99
N ALA A 389 29.34 -13.44 31.97
CA ALA A 389 30.43 -14.34 31.58
C ALA A 389 31.77 -13.58 31.57
N THR A 390 32.83 -14.24 32.06
CA THR A 390 34.21 -13.70 32.09
C THR A 390 34.74 -13.33 30.69
N SER A 391 34.18 -13.92 29.63
CA SER A 391 34.33 -13.51 28.24
C SER A 391 32.99 -13.65 27.51
N VAL A 392 32.53 -12.57 26.86
CA VAL A 392 31.37 -12.59 25.99
C VAL A 392 31.87 -12.63 24.55
N HIS A 393 31.40 -13.61 23.78
CA HIS A 393 31.73 -13.79 22.37
C HIS A 393 30.45 -13.63 21.54
N MET A 394 30.54 -12.96 20.41
CA MET A 394 29.42 -12.76 19.51
C MET A 394 29.93 -12.63 18.08
N ASP A 395 29.32 -13.41 17.20
CA ASP A 395 29.70 -13.48 15.79
C ASP A 395 28.67 -12.72 14.96
N ILE A 396 29.14 -11.81 14.12
CA ILE A 396 28.29 -10.95 13.30
C ILE A 396 28.67 -11.11 11.84
N GLN A 397 27.66 -11.36 11.01
CA GLN A 397 27.83 -11.34 9.56
C GLN A 397 27.98 -9.90 9.08
N TYR A 398 28.99 -9.64 8.26
CA TYR A 398 29.23 -8.33 7.65
C TYR A 398 28.01 -7.84 6.83
N GLU A 399 27.25 -8.77 6.24
CA GLU A 399 25.99 -8.50 5.54
C GLU A 399 24.96 -7.82 6.45
N GLN A 400 24.82 -8.29 7.70
CA GLN A 400 23.90 -7.71 8.68
C GLN A 400 24.30 -6.27 9.06
N LEU A 401 25.60 -5.96 9.09
CA LEU A 401 26.08 -4.60 9.33
C LEU A 401 25.74 -3.67 8.15
N LEU A 402 25.89 -4.14 6.92
CA LEU A 402 25.50 -3.38 5.73
C LEU A 402 23.98 -3.21 5.64
N GLN A 403 23.21 -4.23 6.01
CA GLN A 403 21.75 -4.17 6.05
C GLN A 403 21.27 -3.13 7.08
N THR A 404 21.81 -3.16 8.30
CA THR A 404 21.46 -2.18 9.35
C THR A 404 21.85 -0.75 8.96
N GLN A 405 22.96 -0.58 8.23
CA GLN A 405 23.31 0.71 7.62
C GLN A 405 22.28 1.16 6.57
N PHE A 406 21.80 0.25 5.72
CA PHE A 406 20.79 0.55 4.70
C PHE A 406 19.42 0.89 5.29
N GLU A 407 19.03 0.21 6.37
CA GLU A 407 17.80 0.50 7.12
C GLU A 407 17.83 1.85 7.85
N GLY A 408 18.98 2.55 7.84
CA GLY A 408 19.18 3.85 8.47
C GLY A 408 19.39 3.77 9.98
N VAL A 409 19.63 2.56 10.51
CA VAL A 409 19.86 2.33 11.93
C VAL A 409 21.29 2.76 12.28
N GLN A 410 21.43 3.92 12.92
CA GLN A 410 22.74 4.46 13.28
C GLN A 410 23.38 3.74 14.48
N MET A 411 22.57 3.04 15.30
CA MET A 411 22.98 2.42 16.56
C MET A 411 22.63 0.94 16.60
N MET A 412 23.63 0.10 16.83
CA MET A 412 23.46 -1.34 17.03
C MET A 412 23.93 -1.73 18.44
N THR A 413 23.20 -2.63 19.08
CA THR A 413 23.60 -3.23 20.35
C THR A 413 24.40 -4.51 20.10
N LEU A 414 25.61 -4.55 20.64
CA LEU A 414 26.58 -5.63 20.55
C LEU A 414 26.79 -6.27 21.93
N LEU A 415 27.13 -7.57 21.97
CA LEU A 415 27.43 -8.37 23.16
C LEU A 415 26.23 -8.43 24.12
N ASP A 416 25.14 -9.06 23.69
CA ASP A 416 23.90 -9.26 24.47
C ASP A 416 23.33 -7.97 25.08
N GLY A 417 23.31 -6.89 24.29
CA GLY A 417 22.73 -5.60 24.71
C GLY A 417 23.67 -4.68 25.48
N MET A 418 24.87 -5.15 25.85
CA MET A 418 25.77 -4.45 26.78
C MET A 418 26.54 -3.30 26.12
N VAL A 419 26.75 -3.32 24.80
CA VAL A 419 27.55 -2.30 24.10
C VAL A 419 26.74 -1.65 22.99
N LYS A 420 26.50 -0.34 23.10
CA LYS A 420 25.89 0.45 22.01
C LYS A 420 26.99 0.99 21.10
N VAL A 421 26.89 0.67 19.82
CA VAL A 421 27.91 0.94 18.81
C VAL A 421 27.32 1.71 17.63
N ASN A 422 28.10 2.64 17.08
CA ASN A 422 27.76 3.35 15.85
C ASN A 422 28.08 2.46 14.64
N VAL A 423 27.06 2.10 13.86
CA VAL A 423 27.16 1.16 12.72
C VAL A 423 28.09 1.71 11.63
N ASN A 424 27.97 2.98 11.27
CA ASN A 424 28.78 3.60 10.21
C ASN A 424 30.29 3.62 10.55
N LEU A 425 30.61 3.99 11.79
CA LEU A 425 31.99 4.06 12.26
C LEU A 425 32.59 2.67 12.51
N LEU A 426 31.76 1.71 12.92
CA LEU A 426 32.16 0.31 13.03
C LEU A 426 32.49 -0.28 11.65
N ILE A 427 31.62 -0.08 10.64
CA ILE A 427 31.88 -0.49 9.25
C ILE A 427 33.16 0.18 8.74
N TYR A 428 33.35 1.47 8.97
CA TYR A 428 34.58 2.17 8.58
C TYR A 428 35.84 1.57 9.26
N MET A 429 35.77 1.28 10.57
CA MET A 429 36.88 0.70 11.32
C MET A 429 37.20 -0.72 10.82
N ILE A 430 36.17 -1.53 10.62
CA ILE A 430 36.26 -2.87 10.05
C ILE A 430 36.93 -2.76 8.68
N ASN A 431 36.40 -1.89 7.80
CA ASN A 431 36.95 -1.67 6.47
C ASN A 431 38.42 -1.26 6.52
N LYS A 432 38.81 -0.35 7.40
CA LYS A 432 40.21 0.07 7.55
C LYS A 432 41.15 -1.02 8.09
N LYS A 433 40.65 -1.97 8.88
CA LYS A 433 41.50 -2.96 9.59
C LYS A 433 41.53 -4.32 8.92
N PHE A 434 40.41 -4.74 8.36
CA PHE A 434 40.27 -6.02 7.68
C PHE A 434 40.23 -5.85 6.16
N TYR A 435 39.69 -4.75 5.61
CA TYR A 435 39.36 -4.64 4.17
C TYR A 435 40.27 -3.73 3.33
N SER A 436 40.88 -2.67 3.88
CA SER A 436 41.67 -1.72 3.09
C SER A 436 43.05 -2.28 2.73
N ALA A 437 43.49 -1.97 1.50
CA ALA A 437 44.84 -2.21 1.02
C ALA A 437 45.91 -1.53 1.92
#